data_AF-V7FXJ2-F1
#
_entry.id   AF-V7FXJ2-F1
#
_cell.length_a   1.000
_cell.length_b   1.000
_cell.length_c   1.000
_cell.angle_alpha   90.00
_cell.angle_beta   90.00
_cell.angle_gamma   90.00
#
_symmetry.space_group_name_H-M   'P 1'
#
loop_
_entity.id
_entity.type
_entity.pdbx_description
1 polymer ?
#
loop_
_entity_poly.entity_id
_entity_poly.type
_entity_poly.pdbx_seq_one_letter_code
_entity_poly.pdbx_strand_id
1 'polypeptide(L)' 'MTFHLMLGNWPDEDFGYVISETVRVTETGVEVLTNSPRKIFEIS' A
#
# COMPACT_ATOMS: atom_id res chain seq x y z
N MET A 1 0.22 14.03 11.48
CA MET A 1 -1.05 13.73 10.78
C MET A 1 -1.04 12.28 10.34
N THR A 2 -2.19 11.63 10.21
CA THR A 2 -2.25 10.22 9.78
C THR A 2 -3.19 10.08 8.60
N PHE A 3 -2.76 9.33 7.59
CA PHE A 3 -3.51 9.10 6.36
C PHE A 3 -3.61 7.61 6.08
N HIS A 4 -4.76 7.21 5.54
CA HIS A 4 -4.91 5.90 4.92
C HIS A 4 -4.67 6.07 3.42
N LEU A 5 -3.53 5.57 2.94
CA LEU A 5 -3.15 5.59 1.54
C LEU A 5 -3.61 4.28 0.87
N MET A 6 -4.35 4.39 -0.23
CA MET A 6 -4.78 3.25 -1.05
C MET A 6 -4.39 3.53 -2.49
N LEU A 7 -3.43 2.76 -3.01
CA LEU A 7 -2.92 2.89 -4.38
C LEU A 7 -3.37 1.68 -5.19
N GLY A 8 -4.19 1.91 -6.21
CA GLY A 8 -4.66 0.87 -7.12
C GLY A 8 -4.01 1.00 -8.49
N ASN A 9 -3.65 -0.13 -9.10
CA ASN A 9 -3.22 -0.23 -10.49
C ASN A 9 -4.07 -1.29 -11.20
N TRP A 10 -4.45 -1.00 -12.45
CA TRP A 10 -5.20 -1.90 -13.33
C TRP A 10 -4.47 -2.00 -14.67
N PRO A 11 -3.45 -2.87 -14.78
CA PRO A 11 -2.70 -3.05 -16.02
C PRO A 11 -3.46 -3.85 -17.09
N ASP A 12 -4.50 -4.59 -16.71
CA ASP A 12 -5.34 -5.41 -17.59
C ASP A 12 -6.82 -5.25 -17.20
N GLU A 13 -7.74 -5.65 -18.08
CA GLU A 13 -9.19 -5.68 -17.82
C GLU A 13 -9.54 -6.67 -16.70
N ASP A 14 -8.86 -7.83 -16.67
CA ASP A 14 -9.16 -8.91 -15.72
C ASP A 14 -8.24 -8.91 -14.48
N PHE A 15 -7.26 -8.00 -14.43
CA PHE A 15 -6.29 -7.96 -13.33
C PHE A 15 -6.06 -6.54 -12.82
N GLY A 16 -6.28 -6.36 -11.52
CA GLY A 16 -5.93 -5.17 -10.79
C GLY A 16 -5.41 -5.53 -9.40
N TYR A 17 -4.61 -4.66 -8.83
CA TYR A 17 -4.11 -4.82 -7.46
C TYR A 17 -4.14 -3.49 -6.73
N VAL A 18 -4.30 -3.58 -5.40
CA VAL A 18 -4.29 -2.44 -4.50
C VAL A 18 -3.28 -2.69 -3.40
N ILE A 19 -2.45 -1.70 -3.12
CA ILE A 19 -1.62 -1.64 -1.92
C ILE A 19 -2.22 -0.58 -1.01
N SER A 20 -2.55 -0.97 0.22
CA SER A 20 -3.00 -0.05 1.27
C SER A 20 -1.98 0.06 2.39
N GLU A 21 -1.83 1.26 2.94
CA GLU A 21 -0.95 1.53 4.07
C GLU A 21 -1.52 2.68 4.92
N THR A 22 -1.33 2.60 6.23
CA THR A 22 -1.54 3.75 7.10
C THR A 22 -0.20 4.42 7.36
N VAL A 23 -0.07 5.68 6.94
CA VAL A 23 1.14 6.48 7.12
C VAL A 23 0.90 7.60 8.11
N ARG A 24 1.81 7.78 9.07
CA ARG A 24 1.84 8.96 9.94
C ARG A 24 2.98 9.89 9.51
N VAL A 25 2.61 11.13 9.22
CA VAL A 25 3.54 12.23 8.96
C VAL A 25 4.08 12.73 10.30
N THR A 26 5.40 12.74 10.40
CA THR A 26 6.21 13.20 11.54
C THR A 26 6.98 14.48 11.16
N GLU A 27 7.80 15.01 12.05
CA GLU A 27 8.58 16.23 11.80
C GLU A 27 9.64 16.05 10.71
N THR A 28 10.22 14.85 10.59
CA THR A 28 11.36 14.58 9.69
C THR A 28 11.04 13.60 8.57
N GLY A 29 9.80 13.14 8.44
CA GLY A 29 9.43 12.15 7.43
C GLY A 29 8.11 11.42 7.73
N VAL A 30 8.04 10.15 7.32
CA VAL A 30 6.85 9.30 7.49
C VAL A 30 7.20 8.00 8.20
N GLU A 31 6.25 7.51 9.00
CA GLU A 31 6.27 6.15 9.55
C GLU A 31 5.10 5.33 8.96
N VAL A 32 5.36 4.06 8.65
CA VAL A 32 4.34 3.08 8.25
C VAL A 32 3.84 2.32 9.46
N LEU A 33 2.54 2.10 9.56
CA LEU A 33 1.94 1.42 10.72
C LEU A 33 1.66 -0.07 10.47
N THR A 34 1.89 -0.56 9.25
CA THR A 34 1.70 -1.97 8.86
C THR A 34 3.03 -2.64 8.53
N ASN A 35 3.16 -3.92 8.85
CA ASN A 35 4.33 -4.77 8.52
C ASN A 35 3.99 -5.95 7.61
N SER A 36 2.76 -5.99 7.07
CA SER A 36 2.36 -7.00 6.09
C SER A 36 3.32 -7.01 4.90
N PRO A 37 3.65 -8.19 4.35
CA PRO A 37 4.48 -8.28 3.16
C PRO A 37 3.91 -7.43 2.02
N ARG A 38 4.74 -6.58 1.41
CA ARG A 38 4.37 -5.70 0.27
C ARG A 38 4.72 -6.32 -1.09
N LYS A 39 5.16 -7.58 -1.09
CA LYS A 39 5.39 -8.34 -2.31
C LYS A 39 4.04 -8.87 -2.78
N ILE A 40 3.77 -8.72 -4.08
CA ILE A 40 2.66 -9.40 -4.71
C ILE A 40 3.04 -10.87 -4.82
N PHE A 41 2.19 -11.75 -4.32
CA PHE A 41 2.35 -13.20 -4.45
C PHE A 41 1.34 -13.71 -5.47
N GLU A 42 1.83 -14.41 -6.48
CA GLU A 42 1.02 -15.29 -7.31
C GLU A 42 1.02 -16.67 -6.66
N ILE A 43 -0.16 -17.21 -6.38
CA ILE A 43 -0.33 -18.58 -5.91
C ILE A 43 -0.79 -19.38 -7.13
N SER A 44 0.17 -19.95 -7.85
CA SER A 44 -0.06 -20.84 -9.01
C SER A 44 0.05 -22.31 -8.63
#